data_AF-J4GWY6-F1
#
_entry.id   AF-J4GWY6-F1
#
_cell.length_a   1.000
_cell.length_b   1.000
_cell.length_c   1.000
_cell.angle_alpha   90.00
_cell.angle_beta   90.00
_cell.angle_gamma   90.00
#
_symmetry.space_group_name_H-M   'P 1'
#
loop_
_entity.id
_entity.type
_entity.pdbx_description
1 polymer ?
#
loop_
_entity_poly.entity_id
_entity_poly.type
_entity_poly.pdbx_seq_one_letter_code
_entity_poly.pdbx_strand_id
1 'polypeptide(L)'
;MIRWDRAGGLVSSSFDFVKNPTVLQNFLYRFGHMSREERGFDPTVTLARQEYIDEMYSCQNKLSEYQQERFAKAFPKETERGQWPIYEVCMRKEDVVTPSTINCDEVKKSASRLENDSASGGPSEGQEDERAKYLRFLIGKATFISSSPTGRATKGFVAFDMHLRRLVFLKDVWRVTNVPTELEVYERLWKHKVCNILTPICGGDVGGSQSSGSPSPQTTRTQEFVKKQSTRVHFRLIVYQVCKPLTEYSDSRELVCILLDAILCHHDAWVIAQILHRDVSVGNILIDVEAMEGGKKMVIGILSDWDMCKYKEDLNKGVAQQQRSGTWQFMSALLLKDPHKRHEVSDDIESFVHLTNWLIVRFHPHNLSGQSHRQLLLDYVTSTYDKHISKDGADVGGDQKLTHMQTGKVGFYPDSKALRDLTQSLAEMCKDHYATLTSYIQKLEGIKVETPTLIVGEPDGPIRRLRPTLLSTDSLIEPEEPRQQPQAPRQQPQGSPTLANHEAIFKIFTRMLRYGSSGDKCSDQFKMLWVISTSGGQKRSLESSEPLTSHQAKKAKGADSREESSGVCGSSTPGTGSLPVVDEGAEEAE
;
A
#
# COMPACT_ATOMS: atom_id res chain seq x y z
N MET A 1 -29.85 -8.82 14.40
CA MET A 1 -29.60 -8.65 12.95
C MET A 1 -28.41 -7.73 12.74
N ILE A 2 -27.65 -7.88 11.65
CA ILE A 2 -26.45 -7.06 11.39
C ILE A 2 -26.49 -6.55 9.94
N ARG A 3 -26.29 -5.24 9.74
CA ARG A 3 -25.94 -4.64 8.44
C ARG A 3 -24.44 -4.44 8.41
N TRP A 4 -23.77 -4.96 7.39
CA TRP A 4 -22.32 -4.82 7.24
C TRP A 4 -21.97 -4.21 5.89
N ASP A 5 -21.11 -3.19 5.89
CA ASP A 5 -20.51 -2.64 4.68
C ASP A 5 -19.01 -2.32 4.92
N ARG A 6 -18.36 -1.67 3.96
CA ARG A 6 -16.93 -1.36 4.04
C ARG A 6 -16.57 -0.27 5.04
N ALA A 7 -17.55 0.48 5.56
CA ALA A 7 -17.33 1.44 6.63
C ALA A 7 -17.49 0.80 8.03
N GLY A 8 -18.30 -0.26 8.17
CA GLY A 8 -18.44 -0.98 9.44
C GLY A 8 -19.66 -1.90 9.51
N GLY A 9 -19.98 -2.30 10.74
CA GLY A 9 -21.16 -3.11 11.06
C GLY A 9 -22.10 -2.38 12.01
N LEU A 10 -23.39 -2.38 11.68
CA LEU A 10 -24.48 -1.91 12.53
C LEU A 10 -25.26 -3.11 13.05
N VAL A 11 -25.42 -3.19 14.36
CA VAL A 11 -26.12 -4.30 15.03
C VAL A 11 -27.43 -3.76 15.59
N SER A 12 -28.55 -4.44 15.31
CA SER A 12 -29.83 -4.12 15.92
C SER A 12 -29.77 -4.37 17.43
N SER A 13 -30.62 -3.70 18.22
CA SER A 13 -30.95 -4.18 19.57
C SER A 13 -31.38 -5.65 19.51
N SER A 14 -31.09 -6.41 20.58
CA SER A 14 -31.57 -7.78 20.68
C SER A 14 -33.10 -7.81 20.75
N PHE A 15 -33.71 -8.81 20.14
CA PHE A 15 -35.15 -9.04 20.19
C PHE A 15 -35.45 -10.53 20.15
N ASP A 16 -36.53 -10.94 20.81
CA ASP A 16 -37.03 -12.32 20.80
C ASP A 16 -37.92 -12.51 19.56
N PHE A 17 -37.41 -13.24 18.57
CA PHE A 17 -38.13 -13.48 17.31
C PHE A 17 -39.29 -14.49 17.46
N VAL A 18 -39.37 -15.21 18.58
CA VAL A 18 -40.51 -16.09 18.88
C VAL A 18 -41.66 -15.25 19.43
N LYS A 19 -41.37 -14.31 20.32
CA LYS A 19 -42.39 -13.39 20.89
C LYS A 19 -42.80 -12.29 19.94
N ASN A 20 -41.87 -11.77 19.12
CA ASN A 20 -42.14 -10.71 18.16
C ASN A 20 -41.54 -11.07 16.77
N PRO A 21 -42.17 -12.01 16.04
CA PRO A 21 -41.67 -12.46 14.74
C PRO A 21 -41.72 -11.37 13.66
N THR A 22 -42.59 -10.37 13.83
CA THR A 22 -42.84 -9.30 12.86
C THR A 22 -41.57 -8.52 12.47
N VAL A 23 -40.62 -8.34 13.41
CA VAL A 23 -39.34 -7.65 13.13
C VAL A 23 -38.53 -8.44 12.10
N LEU A 24 -38.38 -9.75 12.29
CA LEU A 24 -37.63 -10.61 11.37
C LEU A 24 -38.36 -10.79 10.04
N GLN A 25 -39.69 -10.98 10.08
CA GLN A 25 -40.53 -11.09 8.88
C GLN A 25 -40.43 -9.84 8.00
N ASN A 26 -40.55 -8.64 8.60
CA ASN A 26 -40.41 -7.38 7.88
C ASN A 26 -39.02 -7.22 7.28
N PHE A 27 -37.96 -7.64 7.99
CA PHE A 27 -36.61 -7.62 7.44
C PHE A 27 -36.49 -8.52 6.22
N LEU A 28 -36.90 -9.79 6.32
CA LEU A 28 -36.83 -10.75 5.22
C LEU A 28 -37.69 -10.30 4.03
N TYR A 29 -38.88 -9.77 4.28
CA TYR A 29 -39.74 -9.20 3.24
C TYR A 29 -39.05 -8.04 2.53
N ARG A 30 -38.57 -7.03 3.27
CA ARG A 30 -37.90 -5.85 2.68
C ARG A 30 -36.62 -6.25 1.95
N PHE A 31 -35.79 -7.11 2.53
CA PHE A 31 -34.55 -7.59 1.90
C PHE A 31 -34.83 -8.45 0.66
N GLY A 32 -35.90 -9.24 0.66
CA GLY A 32 -36.35 -10.02 -0.50
C GLY A 32 -36.86 -9.16 -1.66
N HIS A 33 -37.43 -7.98 -1.36
CA HIS A 33 -37.90 -7.01 -2.36
C HIS A 33 -36.81 -6.02 -2.83
N MET A 34 -35.64 -6.01 -2.21
CA MET A 34 -34.51 -5.19 -2.66
C MET A 34 -33.94 -5.76 -3.96
N SER A 35 -33.59 -4.85 -4.88
CA SER A 35 -32.77 -5.12 -6.05
C SER A 35 -31.39 -5.72 -5.66
N ARG A 36 -30.62 -6.21 -6.63
CA ARG A 36 -29.27 -6.71 -6.35
C ARG A 36 -28.38 -5.56 -5.88
N GLU A 37 -28.52 -4.40 -6.49
CA GLU A 37 -27.77 -3.18 -6.22
C GLU A 37 -28.05 -2.67 -4.80
N GLU A 38 -29.32 -2.65 -4.38
CA GLU A 38 -29.71 -2.28 -3.00
C GLU A 38 -29.19 -3.26 -1.95
N ARG A 39 -29.01 -4.54 -2.32
CA ARG A 39 -28.34 -5.55 -1.49
C ARG A 39 -26.81 -5.44 -1.50
N GLY A 40 -26.25 -4.52 -2.27
CA GLY A 40 -24.82 -4.24 -2.34
C GLY A 40 -24.06 -5.02 -3.41
N PHE A 41 -24.75 -5.69 -4.34
CA PHE A 41 -24.08 -6.28 -5.51
C PHE A 41 -23.57 -5.17 -6.44
N ASP A 42 -22.43 -5.45 -7.07
CA ASP A 42 -21.90 -4.60 -8.14
C ASP A 42 -22.67 -4.86 -9.44
N PRO A 43 -23.39 -3.86 -10.00
CA PRO A 43 -24.15 -4.03 -11.23
C PRO A 43 -23.27 -4.13 -12.49
N THR A 44 -22.00 -3.76 -12.41
CA THR A 44 -21.05 -3.71 -13.54
C THR A 44 -20.29 -5.01 -13.76
N VAL A 45 -20.54 -6.02 -12.92
CA VAL A 45 -19.84 -7.31 -12.92
C VAL A 45 -20.84 -8.45 -13.12
N THR A 46 -20.64 -9.24 -14.17
CA THR A 46 -21.49 -10.39 -14.49
C THR A 46 -20.64 -11.60 -14.88
N LEU A 47 -21.22 -12.80 -14.94
CA LEU A 47 -20.50 -13.96 -15.46
C LEU A 47 -20.17 -13.73 -16.93
N ALA A 48 -18.92 -13.98 -17.31
CA ALA A 48 -18.48 -13.78 -18.69
C ALA A 48 -19.19 -14.76 -19.64
N ARG A 49 -19.56 -14.26 -20.82
CA ARG A 49 -20.13 -15.09 -21.88
C ARG A 49 -19.07 -16.01 -22.46
N GLN A 50 -19.50 -17.20 -22.89
CA GLN A 50 -18.58 -18.21 -23.44
C GLN A 50 -17.83 -17.68 -24.68
N GLU A 51 -18.50 -16.91 -25.54
CA GLU A 51 -17.90 -16.26 -26.71
C GLU A 51 -16.66 -15.40 -26.38
N TYR A 52 -16.71 -14.62 -25.29
CA TYR A 52 -15.60 -13.77 -24.86
C TYR A 52 -14.48 -14.58 -24.20
N ILE A 53 -14.84 -15.64 -23.46
CA ILE A 53 -13.88 -16.56 -22.88
C ILE A 53 -13.08 -17.26 -23.99
N ASP A 54 -13.76 -17.75 -25.03
CA ASP A 54 -13.15 -18.44 -26.16
C ASP A 54 -12.22 -17.49 -26.94
N GLU A 55 -12.66 -16.24 -27.20
CA GLU A 55 -11.81 -15.23 -27.84
C GLU A 55 -10.55 -14.92 -27.01
N MET A 56 -10.70 -14.74 -25.69
CA MET A 56 -9.58 -14.50 -24.78
C MET A 56 -8.56 -15.65 -24.85
N TYR A 57 -9.00 -16.91 -24.73
CA TYR A 57 -8.09 -18.06 -24.82
C TYR A 57 -7.46 -18.20 -26.21
N SER A 58 -8.16 -17.84 -27.29
CA SER A 58 -7.58 -17.83 -28.65
C SER A 58 -6.42 -16.84 -28.83
N CYS A 59 -6.38 -15.79 -28.00
CA CYS A 59 -5.35 -14.76 -28.02
C CYS A 59 -4.14 -15.09 -27.12
N GLN A 60 -4.21 -16.13 -26.29
CA GLN A 60 -3.18 -16.45 -25.29
C GLN A 60 -1.77 -16.55 -25.92
N ASN A 61 -1.65 -17.23 -27.06
CA ASN A 61 -0.35 -17.45 -27.72
C ASN A 61 0.23 -16.17 -28.35
N LYS A 62 -0.55 -15.08 -28.44
CA LYS A 62 -0.10 -13.77 -28.95
C LYS A 62 0.45 -12.87 -27.85
N LEU A 63 0.23 -13.23 -26.59
CA LEU A 63 0.76 -12.50 -25.44
C LEU A 63 2.27 -12.71 -25.32
N SER A 64 2.96 -11.76 -24.68
CA SER A 64 4.38 -11.94 -24.35
C SER A 64 4.57 -13.14 -23.40
N GLU A 65 5.77 -13.70 -23.34
CA GLU A 65 6.10 -14.83 -22.45
C GLU A 65 5.68 -14.55 -20.99
N TYR A 66 5.99 -13.35 -20.50
CA TYR A 66 5.62 -12.94 -19.15
C TYR A 66 4.09 -12.78 -18.98
N GLN A 67 3.41 -12.21 -19.98
CA GLN A 67 1.96 -12.12 -19.96
C GLN A 67 1.30 -13.50 -20.02
N GLN A 68 1.86 -14.48 -20.73
CA GLN A 68 1.35 -15.85 -20.74
C GLN A 68 1.45 -16.50 -19.35
N GLU A 69 2.55 -16.25 -18.62
CA GLU A 69 2.69 -16.70 -17.23
C GLU A 69 1.61 -16.10 -16.32
N ARG A 70 1.37 -14.78 -16.44
CA ARG A 70 0.34 -14.10 -15.65
C ARG A 70 -1.07 -14.50 -16.07
N PHE A 71 -1.30 -14.73 -17.36
CA PHE A 71 -2.55 -15.25 -17.89
C PHE A 71 -2.87 -16.60 -17.25
N ALA A 72 -1.92 -17.53 -17.21
CA ALA A 72 -2.12 -18.86 -16.63
C ALA A 72 -2.46 -18.80 -15.13
N LYS A 73 -1.87 -17.85 -14.38
CA LYS A 73 -2.16 -17.63 -12.96
C LYS A 73 -3.55 -17.02 -12.72
N ALA A 74 -3.98 -16.11 -13.60
CA ALA A 74 -5.26 -15.39 -13.48
C ALA A 74 -6.45 -16.22 -14.00
N PHE A 75 -6.24 -17.01 -15.05
CA PHE A 75 -7.24 -17.79 -15.77
C PHE A 75 -6.84 -19.28 -15.84
N PRO A 76 -6.79 -19.98 -14.69
CA PRO A 76 -6.38 -21.39 -14.64
C PRO A 76 -7.25 -22.29 -15.53
N LYS A 77 -6.67 -23.37 -16.06
CA LYS A 77 -7.30 -24.26 -17.05
C LYS A 77 -8.46 -25.09 -16.48
N GLU A 78 -9.21 -25.71 -17.39
CA GLU A 78 -10.40 -26.52 -17.11
C GLU A 78 -10.23 -27.63 -16.07
N THR A 79 -9.08 -28.29 -16.05
CA THR A 79 -8.82 -29.38 -15.09
C THR A 79 -8.68 -28.87 -13.65
N GLU A 80 -8.62 -27.55 -13.46
CA GLU A 80 -8.63 -26.82 -12.19
C GLU A 80 -9.95 -26.02 -12.01
N ARG A 81 -10.94 -26.16 -12.91
CA ARG A 81 -12.19 -25.33 -13.01
C ARG A 81 -13.11 -25.36 -11.80
N GLY A 82 -12.86 -26.20 -10.82
CA GLY A 82 -13.70 -26.26 -9.63
C GLY A 82 -13.76 -24.96 -8.82
N GLN A 83 -12.91 -23.93 -9.08
CA GLN A 83 -12.75 -22.86 -8.09
C GLN A 83 -12.80 -21.39 -8.57
N TRP A 84 -12.75 -21.03 -9.86
CA TRP A 84 -12.74 -19.59 -10.22
C TRP A 84 -13.54 -19.27 -11.50
N PRO A 85 -14.81 -18.81 -11.37
CA PRO A 85 -15.56 -18.31 -12.51
C PRO A 85 -14.91 -17.06 -13.11
N ILE A 86 -15.00 -16.93 -14.44
CA ILE A 86 -14.54 -15.75 -15.17
C ILE A 86 -15.70 -14.75 -15.21
N TYR A 87 -15.42 -13.52 -14.79
CA TYR A 87 -16.37 -12.43 -14.79
C TYR A 87 -16.04 -11.41 -15.87
N GLU A 88 -17.08 -10.87 -16.48
CA GLU A 88 -17.03 -9.67 -17.30
C GLU A 88 -17.21 -8.45 -16.40
N VAL A 89 -16.31 -7.48 -16.54
CA VAL A 89 -16.34 -6.17 -15.89
C VAL A 89 -16.51 -5.10 -16.96
N CYS A 90 -17.54 -4.29 -16.81
CA CYS A 90 -17.84 -3.18 -17.72
C CYS A 90 -17.41 -1.84 -17.12
N MET A 91 -16.60 -1.08 -17.84
CA MET A 91 -16.28 0.32 -17.53
C MET A 91 -17.01 1.26 -18.48
N ARG A 92 -17.43 2.44 -18.03
CA ARG A 92 -18.12 3.41 -18.89
C ARG A 92 -17.14 4.05 -19.86
N LYS A 93 -17.64 4.50 -21.01
CA LYS A 93 -16.85 5.28 -21.96
C LYS A 93 -16.33 6.60 -21.40
N GLU A 94 -17.15 7.28 -20.59
CA GLU A 94 -16.76 8.53 -19.91
C GLU A 94 -15.65 8.34 -18.86
N ASP A 95 -15.40 7.11 -18.41
CA ASP A 95 -14.31 6.80 -17.48
C ASP A 95 -12.97 6.55 -18.21
N VAL A 96 -12.94 6.55 -19.54
CA VAL A 96 -11.72 6.32 -20.33
C VAL A 96 -10.84 7.56 -20.31
N VAL A 97 -9.56 7.35 -20.03
CA VAL A 97 -8.56 8.41 -20.10
C VAL A 97 -8.40 8.85 -21.56
N THR A 98 -8.46 10.16 -21.80
CA THR A 98 -8.35 10.72 -23.15
C THR A 98 -6.92 11.18 -23.46
N PRO A 99 -6.52 11.24 -24.75
CA PRO A 99 -5.19 11.74 -25.15
C PRO A 99 -4.95 13.22 -24.79
N SER A 100 -6.02 14.00 -24.60
CA SER A 100 -5.93 15.38 -24.08
C SER A 100 -5.49 15.42 -22.61
N THR A 101 -5.82 14.39 -21.84
CA THR A 101 -5.40 14.28 -20.43
C THR A 101 -4.03 13.63 -20.31
N ILE A 102 -3.82 12.50 -20.98
CA ILE A 102 -2.55 11.76 -20.98
C ILE A 102 -2.16 11.42 -22.41
N ASN A 103 -1.13 12.09 -22.93
CA ASN A 103 -0.67 11.91 -24.30
C ASN A 103 0.42 10.84 -24.39
N CYS A 104 0.00 9.58 -24.49
CA CYS A 104 0.87 8.46 -24.84
C CYS A 104 0.16 7.48 -25.79
N ASP A 105 0.91 6.58 -26.42
CA ASP A 105 0.37 5.73 -27.48
C ASP A 105 -0.61 4.68 -26.94
N GLU A 106 -0.42 4.23 -25.71
CA GLU A 106 -1.31 3.32 -25.00
C GLU A 106 -2.69 3.96 -24.79
N VAL A 107 -2.72 5.21 -24.32
CA VAL A 107 -3.95 5.97 -24.12
C VAL A 107 -4.60 6.30 -25.46
N LYS A 108 -3.86 6.68 -26.50
CA LYS A 108 -4.40 6.89 -27.85
C LYS A 108 -5.07 5.63 -28.40
N LYS A 109 -4.38 4.49 -28.33
CA LYS A 109 -4.96 3.18 -28.73
C LYS A 109 -6.21 2.90 -27.92
N SER A 110 -6.17 3.14 -26.62
CA SER A 110 -7.32 2.93 -25.76
C SER A 110 -8.45 3.93 -25.95
N ALA A 111 -8.21 5.13 -26.47
CA ALA A 111 -9.26 6.12 -26.73
C ALA A 111 -9.87 5.95 -28.12
N SER A 112 -9.10 5.43 -29.11
CA SER A 112 -9.58 5.22 -30.49
C SER A 112 -10.82 4.32 -30.59
N ARG A 113 -11.07 3.47 -29.59
CA ARG A 113 -12.31 2.68 -29.45
C ARG A 113 -13.57 3.52 -29.27
N LEU A 114 -13.45 4.79 -28.92
CA LEU A 114 -14.57 5.72 -28.79
C LEU A 114 -14.95 6.37 -30.13
N GLU A 115 -14.04 6.40 -31.11
CA GLU A 115 -14.22 7.12 -32.38
C GLU A 115 -14.95 6.27 -33.44
N ASN A 116 -14.79 4.93 -33.40
CA ASN A 116 -15.35 4.02 -34.40
C ASN A 116 -16.89 3.88 -34.37
N ASP A 117 -17.58 4.39 -33.35
CA ASP A 117 -19.05 4.37 -33.28
C ASP A 117 -19.72 5.49 -34.10
N SER A 118 -18.95 6.46 -34.60
CA SER A 118 -19.50 7.62 -35.34
C SER A 118 -19.46 7.44 -36.86
N ALA A 119 -18.84 6.38 -37.39
CA ALA A 119 -18.54 6.23 -38.82
C ALA A 119 -19.26 5.08 -39.54
N SER A 120 -20.12 4.32 -38.85
CA SER A 120 -21.02 3.36 -39.51
C SER A 120 -22.45 3.88 -39.42
N GLY A 121 -23.09 4.06 -40.58
CA GLY A 121 -24.46 4.58 -40.71
C GLY A 121 -25.40 3.95 -39.68
N GLY A 122 -26.16 4.82 -39.01
CA GLY A 122 -26.94 4.48 -37.84
C GLY A 122 -27.84 3.26 -38.04
N PRO A 123 -27.98 2.38 -37.02
CA PRO A 123 -29.03 1.39 -37.03
C PRO A 123 -30.38 2.10 -36.96
N SER A 124 -31.34 1.59 -37.74
CA SER A 124 -32.77 1.84 -37.58
C SER A 124 -33.20 1.78 -36.12
N GLU A 125 -34.07 2.71 -35.71
CA GLU A 125 -34.68 2.79 -34.38
C GLU A 125 -35.12 1.42 -33.85
N GLY A 126 -34.50 0.98 -32.75
CA GLY A 126 -34.86 -0.22 -32.01
C GLY A 126 -33.66 -1.13 -31.73
N GLN A 127 -33.12 -1.01 -30.50
CA GLN A 127 -31.94 -1.71 -29.95
C GLN A 127 -30.59 -1.15 -30.39
N GLU A 128 -30.19 0.00 -29.83
CA GLU A 128 -28.76 0.26 -29.63
C GLU A 128 -28.16 -0.94 -28.89
N ASP A 129 -27.09 -1.52 -29.44
CA ASP A 129 -26.39 -2.60 -28.75
C ASP A 129 -25.78 -2.04 -27.47
N GLU A 130 -26.38 -2.37 -26.32
CA GLU A 130 -25.81 -2.11 -24.99
C GLU A 130 -24.35 -2.61 -24.90
N ARG A 131 -23.92 -3.54 -25.80
CA ARG A 131 -22.52 -3.95 -25.91
C ARG A 131 -21.56 -2.85 -26.38
N ALA A 132 -22.02 -1.84 -27.09
CA ALA A 132 -21.17 -0.73 -27.56
C ALA A 132 -20.95 0.35 -26.48
N LYS A 133 -21.72 0.34 -25.38
CA LYS A 133 -21.69 1.43 -24.37
C LYS A 133 -20.54 1.33 -23.36
N TYR A 134 -19.88 0.18 -23.25
CA TYR A 134 -18.92 -0.11 -22.18
C TYR A 134 -17.64 -0.74 -22.71
N LEU A 135 -16.52 -0.46 -22.03
CA LEU A 135 -15.28 -1.21 -22.20
C LEU A 135 -15.36 -2.49 -21.38
N ARG A 136 -15.04 -3.62 -22.03
CA ARG A 136 -15.18 -4.95 -21.46
C ARG A 136 -13.82 -5.52 -21.09
N PHE A 137 -13.73 -5.94 -19.84
CA PHE A 137 -12.56 -6.63 -19.30
C PHE A 137 -13.00 -7.97 -18.72
N LEU A 138 -12.21 -9.01 -18.94
CA LEU A 138 -12.43 -10.29 -18.28
C LEU A 138 -11.49 -10.41 -17.08
N ILE A 139 -12.02 -10.80 -15.93
CA ILE A 139 -11.24 -11.10 -14.73
C ILE A 139 -11.50 -12.53 -14.26
N GLY A 140 -10.45 -13.17 -13.77
CA GLY A 140 -10.53 -14.48 -13.13
C GLY A 140 -10.15 -14.38 -11.66
N LYS A 141 -9.19 -15.22 -11.26
CA LYS A 141 -8.65 -15.22 -9.90
C LYS A 141 -7.93 -13.90 -9.60
N ALA A 142 -8.28 -13.27 -8.47
CA ALA A 142 -7.58 -12.08 -8.01
C ALA A 142 -6.10 -12.37 -7.72
N THR A 143 -5.24 -11.45 -8.14
CA THR A 143 -3.80 -11.48 -7.81
C THR A 143 -3.56 -11.08 -6.37
N PHE A 144 -4.38 -10.15 -5.85
CA PHE A 144 -4.31 -9.65 -4.49
C PHE A 144 -5.72 -9.37 -3.96
N ILE A 145 -5.96 -9.68 -2.68
CA ILE A 145 -7.19 -9.34 -1.97
C ILE A 145 -6.81 -8.89 -0.55
N SER A 146 -7.28 -7.71 -0.17
CA SER A 146 -7.23 -7.23 1.21
C SER A 146 -7.99 -8.18 2.14
N SER A 147 -7.35 -8.55 3.25
CA SER A 147 -7.96 -9.44 4.25
C SER A 147 -8.97 -8.70 5.14
N SER A 148 -8.95 -7.37 5.11
CA SER A 148 -9.76 -6.56 6.00
C SER A 148 -11.25 -6.56 5.61
N PRO A 149 -12.16 -6.83 6.56
CA PRO A 149 -13.59 -6.80 6.29
C PRO A 149 -14.14 -5.37 6.13
N THR A 150 -13.38 -4.35 6.54
CA THR A 150 -13.70 -2.92 6.43
C THR A 150 -12.52 -2.15 5.83
N GLY A 151 -12.71 -0.87 5.52
CA GLY A 151 -11.65 -0.04 4.94
C GLY A 151 -11.66 -0.06 3.40
N ARG A 152 -10.46 -0.12 2.81
CA ARG A 152 -10.27 -0.04 1.35
C ARG A 152 -10.73 -1.29 0.62
N ALA A 153 -10.65 -2.46 1.28
CA ALA A 153 -11.00 -3.76 0.69
C ALA A 153 -10.41 -3.98 -0.70
N THR A 154 -9.19 -3.49 -0.92
CA THR A 154 -8.52 -3.44 -2.22
C THR A 154 -8.41 -4.83 -2.81
N LYS A 155 -8.75 -4.97 -4.08
CA LYS A 155 -8.50 -6.16 -4.88
C LYS A 155 -7.74 -5.77 -6.14
N GLY A 156 -6.79 -6.62 -6.52
CA GLY A 156 -6.01 -6.47 -7.74
C GLY A 156 -6.22 -7.67 -8.64
N PHE A 157 -6.51 -7.41 -9.91
CA PHE A 157 -6.74 -8.44 -10.93
C PHE A 157 -5.86 -8.20 -12.14
N VAL A 158 -5.22 -9.25 -12.62
CA VAL A 158 -4.82 -9.32 -14.02
C VAL A 158 -6.10 -9.52 -14.83
N ALA A 159 -6.40 -8.57 -15.70
CA ALA A 159 -7.60 -8.55 -16.51
C ALA A 159 -7.24 -8.63 -18.00
N PHE A 160 -8.10 -9.26 -18.80
CA PHE A 160 -7.96 -9.29 -20.25
C PHE A 160 -8.83 -8.20 -20.88
N ASP A 161 -8.20 -7.28 -21.60
CA ASP A 161 -8.89 -6.23 -22.37
C ASP A 161 -9.37 -6.82 -23.70
N MET A 162 -10.70 -6.97 -23.85
CA MET A 162 -11.30 -7.59 -25.04
C MET A 162 -11.03 -6.81 -26.33
N HIS A 163 -10.80 -5.51 -26.24
CA HIS A 163 -10.59 -4.67 -27.42
C HIS A 163 -9.11 -4.67 -27.84
N LEU A 164 -8.19 -4.41 -26.90
CA LEU A 164 -6.76 -4.40 -27.20
C LEU A 164 -6.15 -5.81 -27.27
N ARG A 165 -6.91 -6.84 -26.89
CA ARG A 165 -6.50 -8.25 -26.86
C ARG A 165 -5.17 -8.46 -26.11
N ARG A 166 -5.04 -7.79 -24.97
CA ARG A 166 -3.87 -7.84 -24.09
C ARG A 166 -4.28 -7.93 -22.64
N LEU A 167 -3.32 -8.24 -21.79
CA LEU A 167 -3.50 -8.09 -20.35
C LEU A 167 -3.31 -6.64 -19.91
N VAL A 168 -4.12 -6.25 -18.92
CA VAL A 168 -4.07 -4.99 -18.17
C VAL A 168 -4.22 -5.32 -16.68
N PHE A 169 -3.94 -4.37 -15.80
CA PHE A 169 -4.17 -4.56 -14.37
C PHE A 169 -5.37 -3.72 -13.91
N LEU A 170 -6.29 -4.36 -13.20
CA LEU A 170 -7.50 -3.77 -12.65
C LEU A 170 -7.39 -3.74 -11.13
N LYS A 171 -7.45 -2.54 -10.56
CA LYS A 171 -7.53 -2.27 -9.13
C LYS A 171 -8.96 -1.87 -8.77
N ASP A 172 -9.51 -2.54 -7.77
CA ASP A 172 -10.89 -2.39 -7.28
C ASP A 172 -10.82 -2.02 -5.80
N VAL A 173 -11.39 -0.87 -5.41
CA VAL A 173 -11.13 -0.26 -4.09
C VAL A 173 -12.31 0.56 -3.57
N TRP A 174 -12.45 0.63 -2.24
CA TRP A 174 -13.38 1.51 -1.53
C TRP A 174 -12.66 2.74 -0.97
N ARG A 175 -12.66 3.82 -1.74
CA ARG A 175 -12.01 5.10 -1.41
C ARG A 175 -12.89 6.00 -0.56
N VAL A 176 -12.30 6.98 0.13
CA VAL A 176 -13.04 8.02 0.84
C VAL A 176 -13.45 9.13 -0.16
N THR A 177 -14.60 9.77 0.02
CA THR A 177 -15.15 10.77 -0.94
C THR A 177 -14.34 12.07 -1.03
N ASN A 178 -13.71 12.50 0.07
CA ASN A 178 -13.17 13.86 0.23
C ASN A 178 -11.67 13.96 -0.09
N VAL A 179 -11.15 13.04 -0.89
CA VAL A 179 -9.76 13.00 -1.33
C VAL A 179 -9.73 12.80 -2.84
N PRO A 180 -8.70 13.30 -3.54
CA PRO A 180 -8.50 12.99 -4.95
C PRO A 180 -8.51 11.47 -5.17
N THR A 181 -9.10 11.07 -6.28
CA THR A 181 -9.01 9.69 -6.79
C THR A 181 -7.58 9.39 -7.23
N GLU A 182 -7.21 8.12 -7.21
CA GLU A 182 -5.90 7.69 -7.72
C GLU A 182 -5.73 8.05 -9.21
N LEU A 183 -6.82 8.06 -9.98
CA LEU A 183 -6.78 8.51 -11.37
C LEU A 183 -6.37 9.98 -11.48
N GLU A 184 -7.00 10.89 -10.74
CA GLU A 184 -6.65 12.33 -10.73
C GLU A 184 -5.19 12.55 -10.30
N VAL A 185 -4.67 11.72 -9.39
CA VAL A 185 -3.26 11.76 -9.00
C VAL A 185 -2.36 11.38 -10.18
N TYR A 186 -2.66 10.28 -10.87
CA TYR A 186 -1.92 9.90 -12.08
C TYR A 186 -2.00 10.96 -13.18
N GLU A 187 -3.16 11.56 -13.42
CA GLU A 187 -3.30 12.66 -14.38
C GLU A 187 -2.38 13.83 -14.03
N ARG A 188 -2.27 14.19 -12.74
CA ARG A 188 -1.34 15.21 -12.27
C ARG A 188 0.12 14.78 -12.48
N LEU A 189 0.49 13.55 -12.18
CA LEU A 189 1.85 13.02 -12.38
C LEU A 189 2.25 13.06 -13.87
N TRP A 190 1.38 12.58 -14.76
CA TRP A 190 1.58 12.60 -16.21
C TRP A 190 1.67 14.02 -16.76
N LYS A 191 0.79 14.93 -16.32
CA LYS A 191 0.84 16.35 -16.70
C LYS A 191 2.18 17.01 -16.38
N HIS A 192 2.79 16.63 -15.24
CA HIS A 192 4.10 17.15 -14.82
C HIS A 192 5.28 16.32 -15.37
N LYS A 193 5.02 15.29 -16.18
CA LYS A 193 6.05 14.43 -16.80
C LYS A 193 6.91 13.69 -15.78
N VAL A 194 6.31 13.24 -14.69
CA VAL A 194 6.97 12.35 -13.73
C VAL A 194 7.29 11.02 -14.43
N CYS A 195 8.53 10.54 -14.28
CA CYS A 195 8.96 9.27 -14.85
C CYS A 195 8.54 8.06 -13.98
N ASN A 196 8.64 6.85 -14.53
CA ASN A 196 8.52 5.59 -13.79
C ASN A 196 7.18 5.41 -13.03
N ILE A 197 6.09 5.82 -13.69
CA ILE A 197 4.70 5.70 -13.22
C ILE A 197 3.87 4.79 -14.13
N LEU A 198 2.79 4.24 -13.60
CA LEU A 198 1.81 3.48 -14.37
C LEU A 198 1.04 4.39 -15.35
N THR A 199 0.56 3.78 -16.43
CA THR A 199 -0.29 4.44 -17.43
C THR A 199 -1.76 4.09 -17.16
N PRO A 200 -2.56 4.99 -16.59
CA PRO A 200 -3.98 4.74 -16.42
C PRO A 200 -4.68 4.75 -17.79
N ILE A 201 -5.61 3.81 -17.96
CA ILE A 201 -6.37 3.61 -19.19
C ILE A 201 -7.84 3.97 -18.97
N CYS A 202 -8.37 3.65 -17.79
CA CYS A 202 -9.75 3.92 -17.44
C CYS A 202 -9.89 3.96 -15.91
N GLY A 203 -10.71 4.85 -15.36
CA GLY A 203 -11.01 4.82 -13.93
C GLY A 203 -12.24 5.64 -13.57
N GLY A 204 -13.02 5.14 -12.62
CA GLY A 204 -14.29 5.76 -12.26
C GLY A 204 -14.97 5.08 -11.08
N ASP A 205 -15.95 5.80 -10.50
CA ASP A 205 -16.80 5.23 -9.46
C ASP A 205 -17.74 4.17 -10.04
N VAL A 206 -17.92 3.08 -9.30
CA VAL A 206 -18.82 1.97 -9.64
C VAL A 206 -20.26 2.35 -9.30
N GLY A 207 -21.16 2.20 -10.26
CA GLY A 207 -22.47 2.86 -10.20
C GLY A 207 -22.32 4.37 -10.45
N GLY A 208 -23.40 5.13 -10.57
CA GLY A 208 -23.29 6.52 -11.05
C GLY A 208 -23.40 6.61 -12.57
N SER A 209 -23.91 7.71 -13.09
CA SER A 209 -23.32 8.38 -14.26
C SER A 209 -23.41 9.88 -13.99
N GLN A 210 -22.57 10.69 -14.66
CA GLN A 210 -22.68 12.15 -14.58
C GLN A 210 -23.90 12.70 -15.34
N SER A 211 -24.59 11.85 -16.11
CA SER A 211 -25.84 12.19 -16.78
C SER A 211 -26.99 12.37 -15.79
N SER A 212 -27.83 13.39 -16.02
CA SER A 212 -29.00 13.67 -15.18
C SER A 212 -29.99 12.49 -15.19
N GLY A 213 -30.34 11.97 -14.01
CA GLY A 213 -31.29 10.87 -13.84
C GLY A 213 -30.65 9.48 -13.68
N SER A 214 -29.32 9.39 -13.77
CA SER A 214 -28.61 8.13 -13.57
C SER A 214 -28.50 7.70 -12.10
N PRO A 215 -28.37 6.39 -11.81
CA PRO A 215 -28.27 5.88 -10.43
C PRO A 215 -27.06 6.50 -9.73
N SER A 216 -27.11 6.74 -8.42
CA SER A 216 -25.96 7.25 -7.66
C SER A 216 -24.81 6.22 -7.61
N PRO A 217 -23.54 6.66 -7.44
CA PRO A 217 -22.42 5.77 -7.14
C PRO A 217 -22.68 4.84 -5.95
N GLN A 218 -22.08 3.66 -5.98
CA GLN A 218 -22.18 2.70 -4.90
C GLN A 218 -21.38 3.20 -3.69
N THR A 219 -22.08 3.44 -2.58
CA THR A 219 -21.49 4.01 -1.35
C THR A 219 -21.85 3.20 -0.11
N THR A 220 -20.99 3.29 0.92
CA THR A 220 -21.31 2.78 2.25
C THR A 220 -22.44 3.59 2.87
N ARG A 221 -23.14 3.04 3.88
CA ARG A 221 -24.19 3.73 4.63
C ARG A 221 -23.99 3.71 6.14
N THR A 222 -23.00 2.97 6.67
CA THR A 222 -22.73 2.92 8.12
C THR A 222 -22.54 4.32 8.74
N GLN A 223 -21.98 5.27 7.99
CA GLN A 223 -21.79 6.64 8.45
C GLN A 223 -23.07 7.43 8.71
N GLU A 224 -24.21 7.01 8.16
CA GLU A 224 -25.52 7.61 8.46
C GLU A 224 -25.90 7.41 9.95
N PHE A 225 -25.34 6.37 10.59
CA PHE A 225 -25.66 5.99 11.96
C PHE A 225 -24.47 6.15 12.93
N VAL A 226 -23.23 6.25 12.44
CA VAL A 226 -22.02 6.39 13.25
C VAL A 226 -21.35 7.72 12.99
N LYS A 227 -21.42 8.63 13.98
CA LYS A 227 -20.75 9.94 13.93
C LYS A 227 -19.23 9.76 13.72
N LYS A 228 -18.63 10.62 12.90
CA LYS A 228 -17.19 10.64 12.53
C LYS A 228 -16.71 9.50 11.61
N GLN A 229 -17.60 8.64 11.11
CA GLN A 229 -17.25 7.68 10.06
C GLN A 229 -17.31 8.37 8.69
N SER A 230 -16.30 8.18 7.84
CA SER A 230 -16.32 8.72 6.47
C SER A 230 -17.10 7.82 5.52
N THR A 231 -17.85 8.43 4.60
CA THR A 231 -18.44 7.74 3.44
C THR A 231 -17.33 7.16 2.58
N ARG A 232 -17.51 5.91 2.14
CA ARG A 232 -16.67 5.29 1.12
C ARG A 232 -17.45 5.06 -0.17
N VAL A 233 -16.80 5.29 -1.29
CA VAL A 233 -17.32 5.04 -2.64
C VAL A 233 -16.51 3.91 -3.26
N HIS A 234 -17.20 3.00 -3.95
CA HIS A 234 -16.56 1.94 -4.70
C HIS A 234 -15.99 2.51 -6.02
N PHE A 235 -14.70 2.32 -6.26
CA PHE A 235 -13.95 2.89 -7.37
C PHE A 235 -13.09 1.82 -8.04
N ARG A 236 -12.92 1.93 -9.35
CA ARG A 236 -12.10 1.03 -10.15
C ARG A 236 -11.11 1.81 -10.99
N LEU A 237 -9.86 1.34 -11.03
CA LEU A 237 -8.79 1.87 -11.86
C LEU A 237 -8.20 0.75 -12.71
N ILE A 238 -8.04 0.99 -14.00
CA ILE A 238 -7.39 0.09 -14.95
C ILE A 238 -6.14 0.77 -15.46
N VAL A 239 -5.00 0.09 -15.32
CA VAL A 239 -3.70 0.53 -15.81
C VAL A 239 -3.18 -0.42 -16.89
N TYR A 240 -2.43 0.12 -17.82
CA TYR A 240 -1.95 -0.62 -19.00
C TYR A 240 -0.97 -1.74 -18.64
N GLN A 241 -0.04 -1.45 -17.72
CA GLN A 241 1.03 -2.37 -17.35
C GLN A 241 0.50 -3.50 -16.46
N VAL A 242 0.98 -4.72 -16.72
CA VAL A 242 0.95 -5.82 -15.77
C VAL A 242 2.37 -5.99 -15.28
N CYS A 243 2.67 -5.56 -14.05
CA CYS A 243 4.03 -5.58 -13.52
C CYS A 243 4.31 -6.84 -12.68
N LYS A 244 5.59 -7.18 -12.45
CA LYS A 244 5.98 -8.16 -11.44
C LYS A 244 5.97 -7.51 -10.05
N PRO A 245 5.65 -8.24 -8.98
CA PRO A 245 5.94 -7.82 -7.61
C PRO A 245 7.44 -7.55 -7.43
N LEU A 246 7.80 -6.56 -6.60
CA LEU A 246 9.21 -6.27 -6.31
C LEU A 246 9.97 -7.51 -5.84
N THR A 247 9.35 -8.38 -5.04
CA THR A 247 10.00 -9.59 -4.51
C THR A 247 10.46 -10.58 -5.59
N GLU A 248 10.10 -10.41 -6.87
CA GLU A 248 10.51 -11.27 -7.98
C GLU A 248 11.77 -10.76 -8.73
N TYR A 249 12.48 -9.73 -8.23
CA TYR A 249 13.79 -9.33 -8.80
C TYR A 249 14.81 -10.49 -8.83
N SER A 250 15.86 -10.36 -9.61
CA SER A 250 16.80 -11.44 -9.95
C SER A 250 18.01 -11.44 -9.03
N ASP A 251 18.64 -10.28 -8.81
CA ASP A 251 19.81 -10.13 -7.94
C ASP A 251 19.92 -8.72 -7.34
N SER A 252 20.96 -8.47 -6.52
CA SER A 252 21.15 -7.17 -5.88
C SER A 252 21.37 -6.02 -6.87
N ARG A 253 21.95 -6.27 -8.06
CA ARG A 253 22.12 -5.24 -9.08
C ARG A 253 20.78 -4.82 -9.66
N GLU A 254 19.93 -5.77 -10.03
CA GLU A 254 18.59 -5.47 -10.52
C GLU A 254 17.76 -4.76 -9.44
N LEU A 255 17.85 -5.19 -8.18
CA LEU A 255 17.21 -4.52 -7.04
C LEU A 255 17.62 -3.03 -6.93
N VAL A 256 18.92 -2.74 -7.00
CA VAL A 256 19.43 -1.36 -6.94
C VAL A 256 18.89 -0.51 -8.09
N CYS A 257 18.84 -1.04 -9.31
CA CYS A 257 18.27 -0.33 -10.45
C CYS A 257 16.77 -0.02 -10.25
N ILE A 258 15.98 -1.03 -9.88
CA ILE A 258 14.54 -0.89 -9.63
C ILE A 258 14.26 0.15 -8.53
N LEU A 259 15.02 0.12 -7.44
CA LEU A 259 14.86 1.08 -6.36
C LEU A 259 15.29 2.48 -6.77
N LEU A 260 16.37 2.62 -7.56
CA LEU A 260 16.77 3.91 -8.10
C LEU A 260 15.67 4.52 -8.98
N ASP A 261 15.04 3.72 -9.85
CA ASP A 261 13.90 4.15 -10.68
C ASP A 261 12.72 4.64 -9.83
N ALA A 262 12.40 3.94 -8.74
CA ALA A 262 11.34 4.33 -7.82
C ALA A 262 11.69 5.61 -7.02
N ILE A 263 12.96 5.78 -6.63
CA ILE A 263 13.44 7.01 -5.97
C ILE A 263 13.40 8.19 -6.95
N LEU A 264 13.73 7.98 -8.23
CA LEU A 264 13.60 8.98 -9.30
C LEU A 264 12.13 9.40 -9.49
N CYS A 265 11.22 8.41 -9.55
CA CYS A 265 9.78 8.68 -9.58
C CYS A 265 9.34 9.54 -8.39
N HIS A 266 9.73 9.14 -7.17
CA HIS A 266 9.37 9.86 -5.95
C HIS A 266 9.94 11.30 -5.94
N HIS A 267 11.18 11.48 -6.38
CA HIS A 267 11.78 12.80 -6.52
C HIS A 267 10.95 13.69 -7.44
N ASP A 268 10.64 13.22 -8.64
CA ASP A 268 9.86 13.98 -9.61
C ASP A 268 8.44 14.27 -9.09
N ALA A 269 7.81 13.28 -8.47
CA ALA A 269 6.51 13.46 -7.82
C ALA A 269 6.55 14.60 -6.79
N TRP A 270 7.58 14.64 -5.93
CA TRP A 270 7.72 15.69 -4.91
C TRP A 270 8.11 17.05 -5.48
N VAL A 271 9.12 17.09 -6.35
CA VAL A 271 9.75 18.35 -6.80
C VAL A 271 8.92 19.03 -7.89
N ILE A 272 8.44 18.28 -8.88
CA ILE A 272 7.76 18.87 -10.04
C ILE A 272 6.24 18.67 -10.04
N ALA A 273 5.72 17.56 -9.50
CA ALA A 273 4.26 17.38 -9.37
C ALA A 273 3.71 17.88 -8.02
N GLN A 274 4.58 18.12 -7.03
CA GLN A 274 4.24 18.54 -5.67
C GLN A 274 3.33 17.54 -4.93
N ILE A 275 3.64 16.26 -5.03
CA ILE A 275 2.92 15.14 -4.43
C ILE A 275 3.87 14.39 -3.50
N LEU A 276 3.43 14.16 -2.25
CA LEU A 276 4.12 13.31 -1.27
C LEU A 276 3.42 11.95 -1.22
N HIS A 277 4.17 10.84 -1.27
CA HIS A 277 3.59 9.50 -1.45
C HIS A 277 2.98 8.93 -0.16
N ARG A 278 3.69 9.02 0.96
CA ARG A 278 3.26 8.63 2.32
C ARG A 278 2.99 7.14 2.57
N ASP A 279 3.39 6.27 1.65
CA ASP A 279 3.24 4.80 1.77
C ASP A 279 4.23 4.04 0.89
N VAL A 280 5.50 4.46 0.87
CA VAL A 280 6.55 3.72 0.18
C VAL A 280 6.73 2.36 0.88
N SER A 281 6.49 1.26 0.14
CA SER A 281 6.49 -0.09 0.68
C SER A 281 6.86 -1.13 -0.40
N VAL A 282 7.21 -2.35 0.03
CA VAL A 282 7.54 -3.46 -0.89
C VAL A 282 6.37 -3.76 -1.85
N GLY A 283 5.12 -3.57 -1.41
CA GLY A 283 3.93 -3.82 -2.23
C GLY A 283 3.65 -2.73 -3.27
N ASN A 284 4.23 -1.55 -3.10
CA ASN A 284 3.92 -0.35 -3.89
C ASN A 284 5.01 -0.01 -4.92
N ILE A 285 6.13 -0.75 -4.90
CA ILE A 285 7.12 -0.74 -5.97
C ILE A 285 6.92 -1.99 -6.83
N LEU A 286 6.80 -1.81 -8.13
CA LEU A 286 6.55 -2.85 -9.11
C LEU A 286 7.69 -2.90 -10.13
N ILE A 287 7.78 -4.01 -10.86
CA ILE A 287 8.80 -4.20 -11.89
C ILE A 287 8.09 -4.33 -13.25
N ASP A 288 8.30 -3.37 -14.13
CA ASP A 288 7.91 -3.50 -15.54
C ASP A 288 9.02 -4.23 -16.31
N VAL A 289 8.67 -5.35 -16.92
CA VAL A 289 9.58 -6.19 -17.74
C VAL A 289 9.21 -6.17 -19.22
N GLU A 290 8.19 -5.40 -19.58
CA GLU A 290 7.71 -5.23 -20.95
C GLU A 290 8.10 -3.87 -21.53
N ALA A 291 8.71 -3.00 -20.73
CA ALA A 291 9.25 -1.74 -21.20
C ALA A 291 10.34 -1.95 -22.26
N MET A 292 10.31 -1.12 -23.31
CA MET A 292 11.21 -1.21 -24.45
C MET A 292 11.99 0.09 -24.60
N GLU A 293 13.31 0.01 -24.62
CA GLU A 293 14.20 1.14 -24.94
C GLU A 293 15.16 0.73 -26.06
N GLY A 294 15.19 1.50 -27.16
CA GLY A 294 16.03 1.18 -28.32
C GLY A 294 15.76 -0.21 -28.93
N GLY A 295 14.55 -0.74 -28.81
CA GLY A 295 14.17 -2.08 -29.28
C GLY A 295 14.60 -3.23 -28.36
N LYS A 296 15.20 -2.95 -27.21
CA LYS A 296 15.56 -3.95 -26.20
C LYS A 296 14.60 -3.87 -25.01
N LYS A 297 14.25 -5.04 -24.46
CA LYS A 297 13.51 -5.12 -23.20
C LYS A 297 14.38 -4.54 -22.08
N MET A 298 13.81 -3.65 -21.30
CA MET A 298 14.43 -3.09 -20.11
C MET A 298 13.55 -3.38 -18.90
N VAL A 299 14.21 -3.69 -17.79
CA VAL A 299 13.55 -3.82 -16.49
C VAL A 299 13.49 -2.43 -15.86
N ILE A 300 12.29 -1.95 -15.56
CA ILE A 300 12.06 -0.63 -14.97
C ILE A 300 11.35 -0.78 -13.64
N GLY A 301 11.84 -0.08 -12.62
CA GLY A 301 11.12 0.08 -11.36
C GLY A 301 9.99 1.10 -11.48
N ILE A 302 8.79 0.75 -11.03
CA ILE A 302 7.60 1.61 -11.06
C ILE A 302 7.10 1.86 -9.63
N LEU A 303 6.88 3.11 -9.27
CA LEU A 303 6.23 3.48 -8.01
C LEU A 303 4.71 3.65 -8.23
N SER A 304 3.92 2.99 -7.39
CA SER A 304 2.47 2.82 -7.53
C SER A 304 1.73 2.95 -6.19
N ASP A 305 0.40 2.86 -6.22
CA ASP A 305 -0.50 3.03 -5.07
C ASP A 305 -0.45 4.42 -4.44
N TRP A 306 -0.98 5.40 -5.17
CA TRP A 306 -0.98 6.81 -4.75
C TRP A 306 -2.20 7.18 -3.88
N ASP A 307 -2.99 6.20 -3.42
CA ASP A 307 -4.21 6.39 -2.63
C ASP A 307 -3.99 7.15 -1.32
N MET A 308 -2.79 7.06 -0.74
CA MET A 308 -2.43 7.68 0.54
C MET A 308 -1.69 9.01 0.38
N CYS A 309 -1.45 9.44 -0.87
CA CYS A 309 -0.65 10.61 -1.16
C CYS A 309 -1.29 11.90 -0.66
N LYS A 310 -0.49 12.97 -0.63
CA LYS A 310 -0.98 14.33 -0.42
C LYS A 310 -0.33 15.31 -1.36
N TYR A 311 -1.10 16.28 -1.82
CA TYR A 311 -0.56 17.42 -2.53
C TYR A 311 0.09 18.38 -1.53
N LYS A 312 1.21 18.99 -1.93
CA LYS A 312 1.99 19.91 -1.09
C LYS A 312 1.16 21.08 -0.58
N GLU A 313 0.21 21.56 -1.39
CA GLU A 313 -0.74 22.62 -1.05
C GLU A 313 -1.75 22.23 0.06
N ASP A 314 -1.96 20.94 0.28
CA ASP A 314 -2.85 20.43 1.32
C ASP A 314 -2.11 20.06 2.62
N LEU A 315 -0.78 19.94 2.59
CA LEU A 315 0.03 19.62 3.78
C LEU A 315 -0.10 20.66 4.90
N ASN A 316 -0.43 21.90 4.55
CA ASN A 316 -0.57 23.00 5.51
C ASN A 316 -2.02 23.25 5.97
N LYS A 317 -3.01 22.54 5.41
CA LYS A 317 -4.44 22.74 5.72
C LYS A 317 -4.86 21.93 6.97
N GLY A 318 -4.64 22.51 8.15
CA GLY A 318 -5.37 22.21 9.40
C GLY A 318 -5.17 20.84 10.08
N VAL A 319 -5.66 20.73 11.33
CA VAL A 319 -5.46 19.60 12.27
C VAL A 319 -6.20 18.32 11.84
N ALA A 320 -7.28 18.44 11.06
CA ALA A 320 -8.15 17.32 10.67
C ALA A 320 -7.46 16.27 9.75
N GLN A 321 -6.31 16.59 9.18
CA GLN A 321 -5.59 15.69 8.28
C GLN A 321 -4.25 15.15 8.84
N GLN A 322 -4.04 15.21 10.16
CA GLN A 322 -2.86 14.68 10.85
C GLN A 322 -2.87 13.15 11.01
N GLN A 323 -3.72 12.43 10.27
CA GLN A 323 -3.74 10.97 10.38
C GLN A 323 -2.46 10.38 9.82
N ARG A 324 -1.66 9.81 10.74
CA ARG A 324 -0.50 8.99 10.43
C ARG A 324 -0.91 7.86 9.48
N SER A 325 -0.20 7.76 8.36
CA SER A 325 -0.42 6.76 7.30
C SER A 325 0.90 6.08 6.95
N GLY A 326 0.80 4.94 6.29
CA GLY A 326 1.92 4.16 5.78
C GLY A 326 1.91 2.73 6.30
N THR A 327 2.69 1.90 5.64
CA THR A 327 2.98 0.53 6.05
C THR A 327 3.90 0.52 7.27
N TRP A 328 3.43 -0.01 8.41
CA TRP A 328 4.11 0.03 9.71
C TRP A 328 5.60 -0.34 9.64
N GLN A 329 5.93 -1.43 8.94
CA GLN A 329 7.30 -1.92 8.78
C GLN A 329 8.21 -0.94 8.02
N PHE A 330 7.67 -0.07 7.17
CA PHE A 330 8.48 0.86 6.36
C PHE A 330 8.44 2.30 6.85
N MET A 331 7.46 2.66 7.68
CA MET A 331 7.38 3.99 8.27
C MET A 331 8.64 4.39 9.04
N SER A 332 8.95 5.69 9.01
CA SER A 332 10.09 6.28 9.71
C SER A 332 10.00 6.09 11.22
N ALA A 333 11.15 6.08 11.89
CA ALA A 333 11.20 5.93 13.34
C ALA A 333 10.40 7.01 14.07
N LEU A 334 10.44 8.26 13.58
CA LEU A 334 9.74 9.38 14.19
C LEU A 334 8.22 9.33 13.95
N LEU A 335 7.74 8.90 12.78
CA LEU A 335 6.30 8.67 12.58
C LEU A 335 5.78 7.56 13.50
N LEU A 336 6.56 6.51 13.74
CA LEU A 336 6.18 5.44 14.65
C LEU A 336 6.16 5.89 16.12
N LYS A 337 7.08 6.77 16.52
CA LYS A 337 7.17 7.28 17.90
C LYS A 337 6.18 8.40 18.23
N ASP A 338 5.96 9.32 17.29
CA ASP A 338 5.07 10.47 17.46
C ASP A 338 3.86 10.33 16.52
N PRO A 339 2.70 9.85 17.01
CA PRO A 339 1.45 9.78 16.24
C PRO A 339 0.98 11.12 15.67
N HIS A 340 1.48 12.24 16.19
CA HIS A 340 1.12 13.60 15.77
C HIS A 340 2.13 14.22 14.79
N LYS A 341 3.27 13.55 14.54
CA LYS A 341 4.25 14.01 13.56
C LYS A 341 3.60 14.14 12.18
N ARG A 342 3.87 15.26 11.52
CA ARG A 342 3.50 15.44 10.11
C ARG A 342 4.43 14.61 9.23
N HIS A 343 3.81 13.91 8.28
CA HIS A 343 4.55 13.16 7.26
C HIS A 343 5.27 14.14 6.33
N GLU A 344 6.57 13.95 6.16
CA GLU A 344 7.48 14.78 5.37
C GLU A 344 8.21 13.96 4.31
N VAL A 345 8.88 14.62 3.37
CA VAL A 345 9.69 13.96 2.34
C VAL A 345 10.79 13.08 2.94
N SER A 346 11.34 13.47 4.10
CA SER A 346 12.34 12.69 4.83
C SER A 346 11.80 11.34 5.31
N ASP A 347 10.51 11.26 5.65
CA ASP A 347 9.89 10.01 6.09
C ASP A 347 9.70 9.02 4.93
N ASP A 348 9.32 9.51 3.73
CA ASP A 348 9.26 8.67 2.53
C ASP A 348 10.67 8.21 2.11
N ILE A 349 11.70 9.07 2.23
CA ILE A 349 13.10 8.70 1.96
C ILE A 349 13.60 7.65 2.97
N GLU A 350 13.30 7.80 4.26
CA GLU A 350 13.62 6.78 5.27
C GLU A 350 12.88 5.46 4.99
N SER A 351 11.67 5.53 4.43
CA SER A 351 10.92 4.34 4.03
C SER A 351 11.64 3.54 2.93
N PHE A 352 12.32 4.19 1.97
CA PHE A 352 13.20 3.50 1.02
C PHE A 352 14.38 2.79 1.72
N VAL A 353 14.93 3.36 2.80
CA VAL A 353 16.01 2.74 3.58
C VAL A 353 15.51 1.47 4.28
N HIS A 354 14.37 1.56 4.98
CA HIS A 354 13.76 0.40 5.65
C HIS A 354 13.37 -0.69 4.66
N LEU A 355 12.79 -0.32 3.52
CA LEU A 355 12.44 -1.23 2.44
C LEU A 355 13.68 -1.94 1.88
N THR A 356 14.76 -1.20 1.63
CA THR A 356 16.03 -1.76 1.13
C THR A 356 16.59 -2.78 2.12
N ASN A 357 16.67 -2.41 3.39
CA ASN A 357 17.14 -3.29 4.45
C ASN A 357 16.26 -4.55 4.59
N TRP A 358 14.94 -4.38 4.53
CA TRP A 358 13.98 -5.49 4.59
C TRP A 358 14.18 -6.51 3.47
N LEU A 359 14.38 -6.05 2.22
CA LEU A 359 14.61 -6.96 1.09
C LEU A 359 15.96 -7.69 1.20
N ILE A 360 16.99 -7.00 1.68
CA ILE A 360 18.30 -7.62 1.93
C ILE A 360 18.19 -8.70 3.02
N VAL A 361 17.55 -8.39 4.15
CA VAL A 361 17.34 -9.35 5.24
C VAL A 361 16.45 -10.52 4.82
N ARG A 362 15.52 -10.30 3.90
CA ARG A 362 14.60 -11.35 3.45
C ARG A 362 15.19 -12.24 2.35
N PHE A 363 15.99 -11.70 1.44
CA PHE A 363 16.35 -12.36 0.18
C PHE A 363 17.85 -12.39 -0.13
N HIS A 364 18.72 -11.94 0.77
CA HIS A 364 20.17 -12.03 0.57
C HIS A 364 20.89 -12.61 1.79
N PRO A 365 21.95 -13.42 1.59
CA PRO A 365 22.76 -13.94 2.69
C PRO A 365 23.39 -12.83 3.55
N HIS A 366 23.34 -13.02 4.86
CA HIS A 366 23.88 -12.12 5.87
C HIS A 366 24.21 -12.89 7.16
N ASN A 367 24.85 -12.23 8.13
CA ASN A 367 25.25 -12.83 9.40
C ASN A 367 24.10 -13.44 10.26
N LEU A 368 22.84 -13.05 10.03
CA LEU A 368 21.66 -13.66 10.67
C LEU A 368 21.02 -14.80 9.86
N SER A 369 21.62 -15.19 8.72
CA SER A 369 21.07 -16.18 7.81
C SER A 369 21.28 -17.61 8.33
N GLY A 370 20.44 -18.53 7.86
CA GLY A 370 20.57 -19.96 8.09
C GLY A 370 19.77 -20.47 9.29
N GLN A 371 19.44 -21.77 9.26
CA GLN A 371 18.52 -22.40 10.21
C GLN A 371 18.99 -22.29 11.67
N SER A 372 20.30 -22.31 11.91
CA SER A 372 20.88 -22.14 13.25
C SER A 372 20.65 -20.75 13.84
N HIS A 373 20.42 -19.72 13.01
CA HIS A 373 20.20 -18.34 13.43
C HIS A 373 18.73 -17.90 13.32
N ARG A 374 17.80 -18.84 13.11
CA ARG A 374 16.36 -18.57 12.97
C ARG A 374 15.80 -17.66 14.07
N GLN A 375 16.16 -17.93 15.33
CA GLN A 375 15.67 -17.13 16.46
C GLN A 375 16.24 -15.71 16.44
N LEU A 376 17.53 -15.55 16.12
CA LEU A 376 18.15 -14.22 16.00
C LEU A 376 17.51 -13.39 14.89
N LEU A 377 17.22 -14.02 13.75
CA LEU A 377 16.51 -13.37 12.65
C LEU A 377 15.08 -12.96 13.07
N LEU A 378 14.35 -13.86 13.75
CA LEU A 378 13.01 -13.55 14.27
C LEU A 378 13.03 -12.37 15.25
N ASP A 379 13.99 -12.38 16.18
CA ASP A 379 14.14 -11.34 17.19
C ASP A 379 14.50 -10.00 16.53
N TYR A 380 15.40 -10.00 15.55
CA TYR A 380 15.75 -8.81 14.77
C TYR A 380 14.53 -8.23 14.03
N VAL A 381 13.80 -9.06 13.29
CA VAL A 381 12.62 -8.61 12.52
C VAL A 381 11.54 -8.10 13.45
N THR A 382 11.22 -8.85 14.51
CA THR A 382 10.19 -8.48 15.47
C THR A 382 10.54 -7.18 16.19
N SER A 383 11.77 -7.05 16.71
CA SER A 383 12.21 -5.87 17.45
C SER A 383 12.31 -4.62 16.58
N THR A 384 12.75 -4.77 15.33
CA THR A 384 12.98 -3.64 14.41
C THR A 384 11.72 -3.20 13.69
N TYR A 385 10.89 -4.15 13.23
CA TYR A 385 9.83 -3.87 12.27
C TYR A 385 8.41 -4.08 12.81
N ASP A 386 8.17 -5.01 13.76
CA ASP A 386 6.80 -5.36 14.18
C ASP A 386 6.42 -4.89 15.59
N LYS A 387 7.42 -4.60 16.45
CA LYS A 387 7.19 -4.21 17.84
C LYS A 387 6.41 -2.90 17.92
N HIS A 388 5.28 -2.96 18.60
CA HIS A 388 4.42 -1.82 18.90
C HIS A 388 3.81 -1.95 20.29
N ILE A 389 3.41 -0.82 20.85
CA ILE A 389 2.59 -0.72 22.06
C ILE A 389 1.42 0.23 21.78
N SER A 390 0.25 -0.02 22.34
CA SER A 390 -0.87 0.91 22.24
C SER A 390 -0.80 1.94 23.38
N LYS A 391 -0.63 3.22 23.04
CA LYS A 391 -0.56 4.35 23.97
C LYS A 391 -1.57 5.41 23.56
N ASP A 392 -2.42 5.87 24.49
CA ASP A 392 -3.42 6.92 24.26
C ASP A 392 -4.33 6.69 23.04
N GLY A 393 -4.65 5.42 22.76
CA GLY A 393 -5.51 5.02 21.64
C GLY A 393 -4.82 4.97 20.27
N ALA A 394 -3.50 5.17 20.21
CA ALA A 394 -2.68 5.01 19.02
C ALA A 394 -1.57 3.97 19.26
N ASP A 395 -1.18 3.23 18.22
CA ASP A 395 -0.03 2.33 18.30
C ASP A 395 1.27 3.12 18.13
N VAL A 396 2.25 2.93 19.00
CA VAL A 396 3.57 3.57 18.92
C VAL A 396 4.67 2.52 18.97
N GLY A 397 5.82 2.81 18.36
CA GLY A 397 6.93 1.86 18.27
C GLY A 397 8.17 2.49 17.65
N GLY A 398 8.98 1.68 16.97
CA GLY A 398 10.15 2.18 16.24
C GLY A 398 11.37 2.52 17.12
N ASP A 399 11.43 2.05 18.37
CA ASP A 399 12.59 2.27 19.27
C ASP A 399 13.91 1.79 18.65
N GLN A 400 13.88 0.58 18.10
CA GLN A 400 15.07 -0.02 17.49
C GLN A 400 15.45 0.71 16.19
N LYS A 401 14.46 1.13 15.39
CA LYS A 401 14.69 1.98 14.21
C LYS A 401 15.34 3.30 14.61
N LEU A 402 14.80 4.00 15.61
CA LEU A 402 15.36 5.26 16.09
C LEU A 402 16.83 5.07 16.51
N THR A 403 17.10 4.02 17.30
CA THR A 403 18.47 3.70 17.74
C THR A 403 19.41 3.47 16.56
N HIS A 404 18.98 2.69 15.56
CA HIS A 404 19.77 2.44 14.35
C HIS A 404 20.03 3.74 13.58
N MET A 405 19.01 4.56 13.38
CA MET A 405 19.13 5.84 12.68
C MET A 405 20.05 6.81 13.41
N GLN A 406 19.96 6.94 14.74
CA GLN A 406 20.84 7.83 15.52
C GLN A 406 22.29 7.36 15.59
N THR A 407 22.53 6.04 15.59
CA THR A 407 23.88 5.47 15.75
C THR A 407 24.58 5.19 14.43
N GLY A 408 23.85 5.14 13.32
CA GLY A 408 24.35 4.68 12.02
C GLY A 408 24.64 3.18 11.98
N LYS A 409 23.98 2.38 12.84
CA LYS A 409 24.11 0.91 12.87
C LYS A 409 23.01 0.27 12.02
N VAL A 410 23.39 -0.69 11.17
CA VAL A 410 22.45 -1.44 10.30
C VAL A 410 21.72 -2.56 11.07
N GLY A 411 22.40 -3.19 12.03
CA GLY A 411 21.86 -4.29 12.85
C GLY A 411 21.93 -5.69 12.20
N PHE A 412 22.35 -5.77 10.93
CA PHE A 412 22.73 -6.98 10.21
C PHE A 412 23.85 -6.66 9.21
N TYR A 413 24.54 -7.68 8.70
CA TYR A 413 25.69 -7.52 7.82
C TYR A 413 25.59 -8.47 6.63
N PRO A 414 25.28 -7.95 5.42
CA PRO A 414 25.24 -8.75 4.19
C PRO A 414 26.57 -9.41 3.85
N ASP A 415 26.55 -10.57 3.21
CA ASP A 415 27.76 -11.26 2.73
C ASP A 415 28.31 -10.61 1.45
N SER A 416 27.44 -9.99 0.65
CA SER A 416 27.82 -9.23 -0.54
C SER A 416 28.45 -7.90 -0.17
N LYS A 417 29.63 -7.59 -0.74
CA LYS A 417 30.29 -6.29 -0.55
C LYS A 417 29.42 -5.14 -1.04
N ALA A 418 28.73 -5.30 -2.17
CA ALA A 418 27.86 -4.27 -2.73
C ALA A 418 26.75 -3.89 -1.74
N LEU A 419 26.10 -4.90 -1.15
CA LEU A 419 25.03 -4.69 -0.18
C LEU A 419 25.54 -4.14 1.17
N ARG A 420 26.75 -4.51 1.61
CA ARG A 420 27.39 -3.89 2.78
C ARG A 420 27.67 -2.41 2.57
N ASP A 421 28.28 -2.06 1.43
CA ASP A 421 28.56 -0.66 1.10
C ASP A 421 27.26 0.15 1.03
N LEU A 422 26.21 -0.40 0.40
CA LEU A 422 24.89 0.23 0.29
C LEU A 422 24.27 0.46 1.67
N THR A 423 24.08 -0.60 2.47
CA THR A 423 23.44 -0.51 3.80
C THR A 423 24.19 0.41 4.75
N GLN A 424 25.52 0.39 4.72
CA GLN A 424 26.35 1.27 5.54
C GLN A 424 26.22 2.74 5.10
N SER A 425 26.27 3.04 3.80
CA SER A 425 26.09 4.41 3.29
C SER A 425 24.69 4.95 3.59
N LEU A 426 23.64 4.11 3.51
CA LEU A 426 22.29 4.51 3.90
C LEU A 426 22.19 4.80 5.40
N ALA A 427 22.82 3.99 6.25
CA ALA A 427 22.83 4.20 7.70
C ALA A 427 23.59 5.48 8.11
N GLU A 428 24.72 5.77 7.45
CA GLU A 428 25.47 7.03 7.64
C GLU A 428 24.63 8.25 7.24
N MET A 429 23.99 8.19 6.08
CA MET A 429 23.08 9.24 5.63
C MET A 429 21.96 9.50 6.64
N CYS A 430 21.31 8.45 7.17
CA CYS A 430 20.29 8.62 8.21
C CYS A 430 20.85 9.17 9.51
N LYS A 431 22.03 8.73 9.95
CA LYS A 431 22.72 9.25 11.14
C LYS A 431 22.93 10.75 11.05
N ASP A 432 23.44 11.23 9.92
CA ASP A 432 23.67 12.65 9.70
C ASP A 432 22.35 13.45 9.74
N HIS A 433 21.26 12.91 9.20
CA HIS A 433 19.94 13.55 9.31
C HIS A 433 19.44 13.60 10.76
N TYR A 434 19.50 12.49 11.48
CA TYR A 434 19.01 12.42 12.85
C TYR A 434 19.82 13.27 13.82
N ALA A 435 21.11 13.53 13.54
CA ALA A 435 21.91 14.49 14.30
C ALA A 435 21.30 15.91 14.23
N THR A 436 20.66 16.28 13.12
CA THR A 436 19.94 17.58 12.97
C THR A 436 18.62 17.64 13.76
N LEU A 437 18.07 16.50 14.18
CA LEU A 437 16.76 16.39 14.85
C LEU A 437 16.86 16.22 16.37
N THR A 438 18.05 16.40 16.95
CA THR A 438 18.33 16.16 18.38
C THR A 438 17.33 16.88 19.30
N SER A 439 17.01 18.15 19.02
CA SER A 439 16.08 18.94 19.85
C SER A 439 14.63 18.44 19.77
N TYR A 440 14.20 17.94 18.62
CA TYR A 440 12.88 17.34 18.45
C TYR A 440 12.79 16.01 19.22
N ILE A 441 13.82 15.17 19.13
CA ILE A 441 13.89 13.88 19.82
C ILE A 441 13.91 14.07 21.35
N GLN A 442 14.71 15.01 21.86
CA GLN A 442 14.76 15.33 23.30
C GLN A 442 13.40 15.78 23.85
N LYS A 443 12.64 16.57 23.07
CA LYS A 443 11.27 16.97 23.43
C LYS A 443 10.32 15.77 23.49
N LEU A 444 10.45 14.83 22.55
CA LEU A 444 9.64 13.59 22.55
C LEU A 444 9.94 12.71 23.76
N GLU A 445 11.21 12.65 24.20
CA GLU A 445 11.65 11.87 25.36
C GLU A 445 11.38 12.57 26.71
N GLY A 446 10.83 13.79 26.70
CA GLY A 446 10.46 14.51 27.91
C GLY A 446 11.62 15.16 28.65
N ILE A 447 12.79 15.31 28.01
CA ILE A 447 13.96 15.98 28.60
C ILE A 447 13.76 17.51 28.44
N LYS A 448 13.59 18.22 29.57
CA LYS A 448 13.59 19.69 29.59
C LYS A 448 14.98 20.19 29.17
N VAL A 449 15.06 20.91 28.05
CA VAL A 449 16.22 21.75 27.72
C VAL A 449 15.74 23.18 27.55
N GLU A 450 16.37 24.07 28.30
CA GLU A 450 16.21 25.52 28.19
C GLU A 450 16.62 25.98 26.78
N THR A 451 15.78 26.82 26.18
CA THR A 451 15.95 27.41 24.85
C THR A 451 17.28 28.16 24.69
N PRO A 452 17.90 28.05 23.50
CA PRO A 452 18.43 29.24 22.85
C PRO A 452 17.75 29.56 21.52
N THR A 453 17.77 30.86 21.25
CA THR A 453 17.04 31.72 20.34
C THR A 453 17.12 31.36 18.84
N LEU A 454 15.98 31.49 18.16
CA LEU A 454 15.81 31.53 16.70
C LEU A 454 16.64 32.65 16.07
N ILE A 455 17.41 32.35 15.02
CA ILE A 455 17.80 33.35 14.01
C ILE A 455 16.90 33.11 12.79
N VAL A 456 16.07 34.11 12.51
CA VAL A 456 15.22 34.20 11.32
C VAL A 456 16.07 34.73 10.17
N GLY A 457 16.10 34.01 9.05
CA GLY A 457 16.53 34.52 7.76
C GLY A 457 15.38 34.40 6.76
N GLU A 458 14.97 35.54 6.20
CA GLU A 458 13.96 35.64 5.14
C GLU A 458 14.44 35.01 3.80
N PRO A 459 13.51 34.66 2.88
CA PRO A 459 13.85 33.97 1.64
C PRO A 459 14.24 34.94 0.51
N ASP A 460 15.41 34.72 -0.09
CA ASP A 460 15.75 35.31 -1.39
C ASP A 460 15.08 34.53 -2.55
N GLY A 461 14.61 35.30 -3.55
CA GLY A 461 13.81 34.87 -4.68
C GLY A 461 14.49 33.94 -5.71
N PRO A 462 13.80 33.63 -6.83
CA PRO A 462 14.05 32.43 -7.60
C PRO A 462 15.26 32.55 -8.52
N ILE A 463 16.25 31.68 -8.34
CA ILE A 463 17.28 31.43 -9.34
C ILE A 463 16.74 30.40 -10.35
N ARG A 464 16.45 30.87 -11.56
CA ARG A 464 16.21 30.04 -12.75
C ARG A 464 17.45 29.17 -13.03
N ARG A 465 17.29 27.85 -13.11
CA ARG A 465 18.24 26.97 -13.80
C ARG A 465 17.52 26.10 -14.85
N LEU A 466 18.12 26.06 -16.03
CA LEU A 466 17.72 25.30 -17.21
C LEU A 466 18.01 23.81 -17.02
N ARG A 467 17.17 22.96 -17.64
CA ARG A 467 17.31 21.48 -17.71
C ARG A 467 18.62 21.05 -18.37
N PRO A 468 19.24 19.96 -17.91
CA PRO A 468 20.02 19.08 -18.77
C PRO A 468 19.12 17.96 -19.33
N THR A 469 19.06 17.86 -20.65
CA THR A 469 18.59 16.67 -21.37
C THR A 469 19.65 15.57 -21.31
N LEU A 470 19.19 14.33 -21.16
CA LEU A 470 19.97 13.10 -21.23
C LEU A 470 20.84 13.06 -22.49
N LEU A 471 22.17 13.15 -22.31
CA LEU A 471 23.22 12.55 -23.13
C LEU A 471 24.59 12.85 -22.48
N SER A 472 25.48 11.84 -22.49
CA SER A 472 26.84 11.79 -21.94
C SER A 472 26.97 11.54 -20.42
N THR A 473 27.24 10.29 -20.07
CA THR A 473 27.70 9.83 -18.74
C THR A 473 29.23 9.93 -18.55
N ASP A 474 29.95 10.70 -19.37
CA ASP A 474 31.42 10.72 -19.38
C ASP A 474 32.06 11.90 -18.64
N SER A 475 31.31 12.69 -17.86
CA SER A 475 31.85 13.90 -17.19
C SER A 475 31.79 13.87 -15.64
N LEU A 476 31.51 12.73 -15.02
CA LEU A 476 31.48 12.59 -13.54
C LEU A 476 32.66 11.78 -12.98
N ILE A 477 33.78 11.77 -13.68
CA ILE A 477 35.06 11.30 -13.13
C ILE A 477 35.87 12.54 -12.77
N GLU A 478 35.81 12.98 -11.52
CA GLU A 478 36.93 13.77 -10.98
C GLU A 478 38.07 12.81 -10.59
N PRO A 479 39.34 13.14 -10.85
CA PRO A 479 40.46 12.28 -10.48
C PRO A 479 40.59 12.18 -8.96
N GLU A 480 40.92 10.99 -8.44
CA GLU A 480 41.29 10.81 -7.03
C GLU A 480 42.51 11.69 -6.67
N GLU A 481 42.38 12.56 -5.66
CA GLU A 481 43.55 13.15 -5.01
C GLU A 481 44.20 12.14 -4.03
N PRO A 482 45.55 12.11 -3.92
CA PRO A 482 46.25 11.11 -3.12
C PRO A 482 46.07 11.34 -1.62
N ARG A 483 45.91 10.24 -0.87
CA ARG A 483 45.83 10.20 0.59
C ARG A 483 47.02 10.92 1.25
N GLN A 484 46.75 11.97 2.02
CA GLN A 484 47.66 12.50 3.03
C GLN A 484 47.13 12.25 4.45
N GLN A 485 48.09 12.02 5.35
CA GLN A 485 48.01 11.53 6.73
C GLN A 485 47.30 12.46 7.75
N PRO A 486 47.00 11.97 8.98
CA PRO A 486 45.85 12.42 9.77
C PRO A 486 46.08 13.78 10.44
N GLN A 487 45.22 14.75 10.13
CA GLN A 487 45.10 16.00 10.89
C GLN A 487 44.07 15.86 12.02
N ALA A 488 44.39 16.49 13.15
CA ALA A 488 43.62 16.61 14.40
C ALA A 488 42.12 16.90 14.20
N PRO A 489 41.25 16.55 15.18
CA PRO A 489 39.80 16.53 15.00
C PRO A 489 39.28 17.93 14.67
N ARG A 490 39.00 18.15 13.38
CA ARG A 490 38.25 19.32 12.93
C ARG A 490 36.83 19.15 13.44
N GLN A 491 36.38 20.07 14.29
CA GLN A 491 34.98 20.21 14.63
C GLN A 491 34.19 20.37 13.34
N GLN A 492 33.34 19.39 13.02
CA GLN A 492 32.47 19.42 11.85
C GLN A 492 31.43 20.53 12.02
N PRO A 493 31.19 21.39 11.02
CA PRO A 493 30.06 22.29 11.06
C PRO A 493 28.77 21.47 11.04
N GLN A 494 27.83 21.81 11.93
CA GLN A 494 26.51 21.18 12.06
C GLN A 494 25.82 21.10 10.68
N GLY A 495 25.71 19.87 10.17
CA GLY A 495 25.40 19.58 8.77
C GLY A 495 23.94 19.82 8.39
N SER A 496 23.71 20.03 7.10
CA SER A 496 22.38 20.09 6.48
C SER A 496 21.60 18.77 6.67
N PRO A 497 20.26 18.79 6.81
CA PRO A 497 19.45 17.58 6.95
C PRO A 497 19.50 16.74 5.67
N THR A 498 20.26 15.65 5.68
CA THR A 498 20.56 14.82 4.49
C THR A 498 19.34 14.14 3.86
N LEU A 499 18.28 13.88 4.63
CA LEU A 499 17.00 13.33 4.15
C LEU A 499 15.99 14.42 3.74
N ALA A 500 16.34 15.71 3.79
CA ALA A 500 15.41 16.78 3.39
C ALA A 500 15.15 16.84 1.88
N ASN A 501 15.97 16.16 1.07
CA ASN A 501 15.82 15.99 -0.36
C ASN A 501 16.47 14.67 -0.82
N HIS A 502 16.35 14.36 -2.11
CA HIS A 502 16.81 13.08 -2.69
C HIS A 502 18.31 13.02 -3.03
N GLU A 503 19.07 14.10 -2.85
CA GLU A 503 20.44 14.20 -3.38
C GLU A 503 21.37 13.14 -2.80
N ALA A 504 21.33 12.95 -1.47
CA ALA A 504 22.19 11.98 -0.79
C ALA A 504 21.84 10.53 -1.21
N ILE A 505 20.55 10.18 -1.22
CA ILE A 505 20.11 8.82 -1.60
C ILE A 505 20.40 8.53 -3.08
N PHE A 506 20.27 9.51 -3.98
CA PHE A 506 20.67 9.36 -5.38
C PHE A 506 22.16 9.08 -5.53
N LYS A 507 23.02 9.83 -4.83
CA LYS A 507 24.47 9.60 -4.87
C LYS A 507 24.82 8.19 -4.41
N ILE A 508 24.16 7.69 -3.36
CA ILE A 508 24.38 6.34 -2.83
C ILE A 508 23.96 5.27 -3.85
N PHE A 509 22.73 5.31 -4.35
CA PHE A 509 22.23 4.31 -5.30
C PHE A 509 22.97 4.36 -6.64
N THR A 510 23.29 5.55 -7.15
CA THR A 510 24.09 5.72 -8.37
C THR A 510 25.48 5.12 -8.20
N ARG A 511 26.13 5.33 -7.05
CA ARG A 511 27.43 4.70 -6.75
C ARG A 511 27.35 3.17 -6.76
N MET A 512 26.22 2.59 -6.34
CA MET A 512 26.05 1.13 -6.36
C MET A 512 25.97 0.55 -7.77
N LEU A 513 25.68 1.38 -8.79
CA LEU A 513 25.71 0.97 -10.21
C LEU A 513 27.12 0.67 -10.74
N ARG A 514 28.17 0.79 -9.93
CA ARG A 514 29.51 0.28 -10.28
C ARG A 514 29.65 -1.24 -10.06
N TYR A 515 28.78 -1.83 -9.25
CA TYR A 515 28.81 -3.26 -8.94
C TYR A 515 28.07 -4.06 -10.00
N GLY A 516 28.68 -5.10 -10.57
CA GLY A 516 28.05 -5.97 -11.57
C GLY A 516 26.93 -6.86 -11.00
N SER A 517 26.23 -7.55 -11.90
CA SER A 517 25.32 -8.64 -11.54
C SER A 517 26.08 -9.74 -10.78
N SER A 518 25.46 -10.28 -9.73
CA SER A 518 26.10 -11.20 -8.78
C SER A 518 25.32 -12.49 -8.54
N GLY A 519 24.05 -12.58 -8.98
CA GLY A 519 23.20 -13.74 -8.71
C GLY A 519 23.07 -14.07 -7.21
N ASP A 520 23.20 -13.07 -6.34
CA ASP A 520 23.32 -13.21 -4.88
C ASP A 520 21.99 -13.26 -4.13
N LYS A 521 20.86 -13.34 -4.87
CA LYS A 521 19.53 -13.49 -4.27
C LYS A 521 19.29 -14.94 -3.87
N CYS A 522 18.93 -15.16 -2.61
CA CYS A 522 18.54 -16.46 -2.10
C CYS A 522 17.01 -16.60 -1.98
N SER A 523 16.55 -17.80 -1.63
CA SER A 523 15.14 -18.05 -1.32
C SER A 523 14.67 -17.19 -0.15
N ASP A 524 13.38 -16.87 -0.11
CA ASP A 524 12.73 -16.12 0.98
C ASP A 524 13.08 -16.71 2.36
N GLN A 525 13.99 -16.05 3.07
CA GLN A 525 14.47 -16.46 4.39
C GLN A 525 13.37 -16.29 5.44
N PHE A 526 12.31 -15.52 5.18
CA PHE A 526 11.22 -15.39 6.16
C PHE A 526 10.33 -16.63 6.17
N LYS A 527 10.36 -17.47 5.13
CA LYS A 527 9.61 -18.74 5.10
C LYS A 527 9.89 -19.63 6.32
N MET A 528 11.14 -19.66 6.79
CA MET A 528 11.51 -20.46 7.96
C MET A 528 10.97 -19.90 9.28
N LEU A 529 10.63 -18.60 9.34
CA LEU A 529 10.03 -18.00 10.54
C LEU A 529 8.61 -18.54 10.78
N TRP A 530 7.90 -18.88 9.69
CA TRP A 530 6.53 -19.38 9.69
C TRP A 530 6.39 -20.89 9.93
N VAL A 531 7.49 -21.65 9.90
CA VAL A 531 7.47 -23.09 10.19
C VAL A 531 7.41 -23.27 11.71
N ILE A 532 6.20 -23.30 12.26
CA ILE A 532 5.96 -23.80 13.62
C ILE A 532 5.74 -25.31 13.52
N SER A 533 6.51 -26.07 14.30
CA SER A 533 6.31 -27.50 14.53
C SER A 533 4.85 -27.80 14.81
N THR A 534 4.27 -28.75 14.08
CA THR A 534 2.93 -29.27 14.30
C THR A 534 2.84 -29.95 15.66
N SER A 535 2.52 -29.19 16.69
CA SER A 535 1.94 -29.69 17.95
C SER A 535 1.20 -28.55 18.64
N GLY A 536 -0.08 -28.39 18.29
CA GLY A 536 -1.05 -27.57 19.04
C GLY A 536 -1.16 -26.10 18.61
N GLY A 537 -2.24 -25.79 17.87
CA GLY A 537 -2.95 -24.51 18.00
C GLY A 537 -2.37 -23.28 17.28
N GLN A 538 -3.10 -22.82 16.25
CA GLN A 538 -3.06 -21.49 15.62
C GLN A 538 -1.83 -21.12 14.77
N LYS A 539 -1.99 -21.26 13.44
CA LYS A 539 -1.21 -20.53 12.44
C LYS A 539 -1.43 -19.02 12.62
N ARG A 540 -0.44 -18.28 13.12
CA ARG A 540 -0.31 -16.83 12.85
C ARG A 540 0.33 -16.68 11.47
N SER A 541 -0.45 -16.19 10.51
CA SER A 541 0.07 -15.72 9.23
C SER A 541 0.40 -14.23 9.38
N LEU A 542 1.67 -13.82 9.20
CA LEU A 542 1.98 -12.46 8.75
C LEU A 542 2.27 -12.43 7.24
N GLU A 543 1.62 -13.28 6.43
CA GLU A 543 1.59 -13.08 4.97
C GLU A 543 0.64 -11.96 4.53
N SER A 544 0.03 -11.20 5.45
CA SER A 544 -0.66 -9.97 5.05
C SER A 544 0.37 -8.90 4.71
N SER A 545 0.60 -8.69 3.42
CA SER A 545 1.25 -7.51 2.84
C SER A 545 0.43 -6.22 3.06
N GLU A 546 -0.27 -6.08 4.19
CA GLU A 546 -1.10 -4.92 4.50
C GLU A 546 -0.49 -4.12 5.66
N PRO A 547 -0.45 -2.77 5.57
CA PRO A 547 -0.38 -1.92 6.74
C PRO A 547 -1.53 -2.30 7.70
N LEU A 548 -1.21 -2.68 8.94
CA LEU A 548 -2.21 -2.64 10.00
C LEU A 548 -2.63 -1.18 10.18
N THR A 549 -3.87 -0.86 9.84
CA THR A 549 -4.46 0.43 10.20
C THR A 549 -4.81 0.43 11.69
N SER A 550 -4.64 1.56 12.37
CA SER A 550 -4.79 1.74 13.83
C SER A 550 -6.10 1.25 14.45
N HIS A 551 -7.11 0.93 13.65
CA HIS A 551 -8.38 0.36 14.10
C HIS A 551 -8.37 -1.17 14.28
N GLN A 552 -7.39 -1.89 13.73
CA GLN A 552 -7.38 -3.36 13.68
C GLN A 552 -6.79 -4.02 14.95
N ALA A 553 -5.99 -3.31 15.75
CA ALA A 553 -5.43 -3.83 17.00
C ALA A 553 -6.49 -4.03 18.12
N LYS A 554 -7.65 -3.38 18.04
CA LYS A 554 -8.66 -3.38 19.12
C LYS A 554 -9.56 -4.62 19.19
N LYS A 555 -9.60 -5.48 18.17
CA LYS A 555 -10.56 -6.62 18.13
C LYS A 555 -9.97 -8.01 18.37
N ALA A 556 -8.66 -8.16 18.48
CA ALA A 556 -8.01 -9.46 18.70
C ALA A 556 -7.85 -9.86 20.19
N LYS A 557 -8.33 -9.05 21.15
CA LYS A 557 -8.13 -9.27 22.59
C LYS A 557 -9.41 -9.49 23.42
N GLY A 558 -10.54 -9.82 22.78
CA GLY A 558 -11.84 -9.96 23.46
C GLY A 558 -12.30 -11.38 23.78
N ALA A 559 -11.52 -12.43 23.46
CA ALA A 559 -11.95 -13.81 23.64
C ALA A 559 -10.79 -14.68 24.12
N ASP A 560 -10.51 -14.64 25.42
CA ASP A 560 -10.19 -15.84 26.22
C ASP A 560 -9.96 -15.45 27.67
N SER A 561 -10.99 -15.67 28.50
CA SER A 561 -10.84 -15.88 29.94
C SER A 561 -12.12 -16.54 30.46
N ARG A 562 -12.28 -17.84 30.20
CA ARG A 562 -13.08 -18.74 31.03
C ARG A 562 -12.13 -19.82 31.52
N GLU A 563 -11.63 -19.66 32.75
CA GLU A 563 -10.93 -20.75 33.43
C GLU A 563 -11.96 -21.72 34.01
N GLU A 564 -11.95 -22.93 33.48
CA GLU A 564 -12.56 -24.10 34.06
C GLU A 564 -11.72 -24.64 35.22
N SER A 565 -12.43 -25.06 36.24
CA SER A 565 -11.99 -25.68 37.48
C SER A 565 -11.16 -26.96 37.29
N SER A 566 -10.05 -27.09 38.02
CA SER A 566 -9.41 -28.37 38.32
C SER A 566 -9.41 -28.61 39.84
N GLY A 567 -10.10 -29.64 40.28
CA GLY A 567 -10.10 -30.10 41.68
C GLY A 567 -8.92 -31.02 41.99
N VAL A 568 -8.39 -30.92 43.21
CA VAL A 568 -7.66 -32.00 43.91
C VAL A 568 -7.94 -31.89 45.42
N CYS A 569 -8.18 -33.06 46.03
CA CYS A 569 -8.49 -33.31 47.43
C CYS A 569 -7.46 -32.81 48.47
N GLY A 570 -7.96 -32.45 49.65
CA GLY A 570 -7.18 -32.35 50.88
C GLY A 570 -8.06 -32.04 52.10
N SER A 571 -8.30 -33.04 52.94
CA SER A 571 -9.12 -33.05 54.15
C SER A 571 -8.57 -32.19 55.31
N SER A 572 -9.43 -31.48 56.07
CA SER A 572 -9.60 -31.61 57.55
C SER A 572 -10.35 -30.42 58.23
N THR A 573 -11.49 -30.77 58.84
CA THR A 573 -12.11 -30.27 60.12
C THR A 573 -12.63 -28.83 60.33
N PRO A 574 -13.63 -28.64 61.24
CA PRO A 574 -14.63 -27.55 61.20
C PRO A 574 -14.63 -26.59 62.43
N GLY A 575 -15.31 -25.45 62.29
CA GLY A 575 -15.71 -24.57 63.41
C GLY A 575 -16.46 -23.33 62.90
N THR A 576 -17.81 -23.32 62.90
CA THR A 576 -18.73 -22.75 63.92
C THR A 576 -18.93 -21.23 63.88
N GLY A 577 -20.21 -20.86 63.65
CA GLY A 577 -20.88 -19.63 64.12
C GLY A 577 -20.84 -18.44 63.16
N SER A 578 -21.87 -17.62 62.97
CA SER A 578 -23.25 -17.55 63.43
C SER A 578 -23.96 -16.49 62.56
N LEU A 579 -25.26 -16.68 62.29
CA LEU A 579 -26.22 -15.65 61.81
C LEU A 579 -26.46 -14.59 62.91
N PRO A 580 -26.96 -13.36 62.60
CA PRO A 580 -28.38 -13.09 62.23
C PRO A 580 -28.50 -12.06 61.06
N VAL A 581 -29.46 -12.11 60.11
CA VAL A 581 -30.93 -11.89 60.13
C VAL A 581 -31.38 -10.61 60.84
N VAL A 582 -31.81 -9.57 60.09
CA VAL A 582 -33.04 -8.72 60.20
C VAL A 582 -33.12 -7.90 58.89
N ASP A 583 -34.05 -8.16 57.95
CA ASP A 583 -35.41 -7.56 57.76
C ASP A 583 -35.39 -6.06 57.37
N GLU A 584 -35.67 -5.71 56.12
CA GLU A 584 -36.97 -5.30 55.52
C GLU A 584 -37.17 -3.78 55.52
N GLY A 585 -37.64 -3.23 54.39
CA GLY A 585 -38.03 -1.82 54.27
C GLY A 585 -37.92 -1.26 52.86
N ALA A 586 -38.96 -1.50 52.06
CA ALA A 586 -39.24 -0.78 50.81
C ALA A 586 -39.78 0.63 51.11
N GLU A 587 -39.50 1.62 50.25
CA GLU A 587 -40.50 2.60 49.82
C GLU A 587 -40.02 3.40 48.60
N GLU A 588 -40.94 3.54 47.64
CA GLU A 588 -40.91 4.38 46.45
C GLU A 588 -41.12 5.86 46.82
N ALA A 589 -40.57 6.80 46.04
CA ALA A 589 -41.28 8.01 45.60
C ALA A 589 -40.46 8.80 44.56
N GLU A 590 -41.13 9.05 43.44
CA GLU A 590 -40.97 10.09 42.38
C GLU A 590 -39.70 10.16 41.51
#